data_AF-A0A839UCE8-F1
#
_entry.id   AF-A0A839UCE8-F1
#
_cell.length_a   1.000
_cell.length_b   1.000
_cell.length_c   1.000
_cell.angle_alpha   90.00
_cell.angle_beta   90.00
_cell.angle_gamma   90.00
#
_symmetry.space_group_name_H-M   'P 1'
#
loop_
_entity.id
_entity.type
_entity.pdbx_description
1 polymer ?
#
loop_
_entity_poly.entity_id
_entity_poly.type
_entity_poly.pdbx_seq_one_letter_code
_entity_poly.pdbx_strand_id
1 'polypeptide(L)'
;MREDERIWAVKEVLFDYVKSPSLRHIRDPHSVIKLAREIVKKIDRGNSIWRKWDGQREILLKSAMNCWIPVEELRDFLNGMPGPALTTTDVSQRLRAFEDEDYYSYPKDELQEGCLAIYEKEKAEGTELPAIIGLLRDYVEREEERLRVEQHERYGRLREEDRLAREQRLLSGADCKWTQLAKSPHWYSRVNGRTYRLTPTNDKMWNLYRINSPLDNEKGALVGKYQRRGEVTKVIAQMAYQPEPKW
;
A
#
# COMPACT_ATOMS: atom_id res chain seq x y z
N MET A 1 10.33 -9.34 17.49
CA MET A 1 11.37 -10.21 18.09
C MET A 1 12.77 -10.04 17.49
N ARG A 2 12.97 -9.59 16.24
CA ARG A 2 14.32 -9.33 15.67
C ARG A 2 14.98 -8.00 16.10
N GLU A 3 14.18 -6.96 16.36
CA GLU A 3 14.70 -5.68 16.87
C GLU A 3 15.42 -5.86 18.21
N ASP A 4 14.89 -6.72 19.08
CA ASP A 4 15.48 -7.00 20.40
C ASP A 4 16.87 -7.63 20.31
N GLU A 5 17.12 -8.51 19.34
CA GLU A 5 18.43 -9.17 19.16
C GLU A 5 19.50 -8.21 18.59
N ARG A 6 19.14 -7.37 17.62
CA ARG A 6 20.04 -6.34 17.06
C ARG A 6 20.40 -5.30 18.12
N ILE A 7 19.40 -4.84 18.86
CA ILE A 7 19.59 -3.91 19.98
C ILE A 7 20.45 -4.55 21.06
N TRP A 8 20.25 -5.84 21.37
CA TRP A 8 21.08 -6.57 22.33
C TRP A 8 22.54 -6.71 21.87
N ALA A 9 22.78 -7.03 20.58
CA ALA A 9 24.13 -7.13 20.03
C ALA A 9 24.88 -5.78 20.07
N VAL A 10 24.21 -4.67 19.74
CA VAL A 10 24.76 -3.31 19.87
C VAL A 10 25.06 -3.01 21.34
N LYS A 11 24.11 -3.30 22.23
CA LYS A 11 24.24 -3.06 23.66
C LYS A 11 25.44 -3.79 24.24
N GLU A 12 25.63 -5.06 23.93
CA GLU A 12 26.75 -5.88 24.41
C GLU A 12 28.12 -5.27 24.03
N VAL A 13 28.30 -4.88 22.76
CA VAL A 13 29.56 -4.28 22.27
C VAL A 13 29.82 -2.92 22.93
N LEU A 14 28.77 -2.11 23.10
CA LEU A 14 28.89 -0.82 23.79
C LEU A 14 29.28 -1.01 25.27
N PHE A 15 28.68 -1.97 25.96
CA PHE A 15 29.03 -2.25 27.36
C PHE A 15 30.47 -2.74 27.50
N ASP A 16 30.94 -3.62 26.63
CA ASP A 16 32.34 -4.08 26.64
C ASP A 16 33.31 -2.94 26.37
N TYR A 17 32.97 -2.04 25.45
CA TYR A 17 33.79 -0.87 25.14
C TYR A 17 33.87 0.12 26.30
N VAL A 18 32.77 0.37 27.01
CA VAL A 18 32.72 1.31 28.15
C VAL A 18 33.32 0.70 29.43
N LYS A 19 33.38 -0.63 29.54
CA LYS A 19 33.96 -1.36 30.68
C LYS A 19 35.49 -1.26 30.77
N SER A 20 36.16 -0.77 29.71
CA SER A 20 37.60 -0.56 29.71
C SER A 20 38.01 0.44 30.83
N PRO A 21 39.06 0.14 31.63
CA PRO A 21 39.47 0.98 32.77
C PRO A 21 39.96 2.39 32.39
N SER A 22 40.46 2.55 31.17
CA SER A 22 40.84 3.85 30.63
C SER A 22 39.59 4.51 30.06
N LEU A 23 39.33 5.80 30.29
CA LEU A 23 38.28 6.53 29.57
C LEU A 23 38.82 7.28 28.33
N ARG A 24 40.13 7.21 28.10
CA ARG A 24 40.79 7.94 26.99
C ARG A 24 40.41 7.39 25.62
N HIS A 25 40.15 6.08 25.52
CA HIS A 25 39.78 5.44 24.25
C HIS A 25 38.39 5.87 23.77
N ILE A 26 37.49 6.28 24.67
CA ILE A 26 36.12 6.74 24.32
C ILE A 26 36.15 7.98 23.41
N ARG A 27 37.18 8.81 23.55
CA ARG A 27 37.36 10.04 22.74
C ARG A 27 38.44 9.89 21.67
N ASP A 28 39.08 8.73 21.58
CA ASP A 28 40.12 8.46 20.57
C ASP A 28 39.47 8.09 19.23
N PRO A 29 39.70 8.86 18.14
CA PRO A 29 39.07 8.61 16.85
C PRO A 29 39.32 7.21 16.30
N HIS A 30 40.52 6.65 16.50
CA HIS A 30 40.85 5.31 16.01
C HIS A 30 40.08 4.22 16.75
N SER A 31 39.96 4.35 18.08
CA SER A 31 39.17 3.45 18.92
C SER A 31 37.67 3.52 18.61
N VAL A 32 37.14 4.70 18.28
CA VAL A 32 35.74 4.87 17.85
C VAL A 32 35.49 4.21 16.49
N ILE A 33 36.41 4.36 15.52
CA ILE A 33 36.30 3.67 14.21
C ILE A 33 36.35 2.15 14.40
N LYS A 34 37.21 1.65 15.29
CA LYS A 34 37.29 0.22 15.62
C LYS A 34 35.99 -0.29 16.23
N LEU A 35 35.41 0.45 17.18
CA LEU A 35 34.12 0.14 17.80
C LEU A 35 33.00 0.09 16.76
N ALA A 36 32.91 1.10 15.89
CA ALA A 36 31.90 1.15 14.84
C ALA A 36 31.99 -0.07 13.91
N ARG A 37 33.20 -0.46 13.50
CA ARG A 37 33.43 -1.68 12.71
C ARG A 37 33.01 -2.95 13.45
N GLU A 38 33.23 -3.00 14.76
CA GLU A 38 32.88 -4.16 15.59
C GLU A 38 31.36 -4.27 15.80
N ILE A 39 30.67 -3.15 16.00
CA ILE A 39 29.21 -3.08 16.05
C ILE A 39 28.61 -3.57 14.73
N VAL A 40 29.04 -2.99 13.60
CA VAL A 40 28.56 -3.39 12.26
C VAL A 40 28.83 -4.87 12.03
N LYS A 41 30.05 -5.34 12.31
CA LYS A 41 30.42 -6.75 12.20
C LYS A 41 29.58 -7.66 13.08
N LYS A 42 29.16 -7.25 14.29
CA LYS A 42 28.35 -8.09 15.20
C LYS A 42 26.87 -8.06 14.83
N ILE A 43 26.37 -6.96 14.28
CA ILE A 43 25.04 -6.88 13.66
C ILE A 43 25.00 -7.75 12.40
N ASP A 44 26.00 -7.64 11.53
CA ASP A 44 26.10 -8.40 10.27
C ASP A 44 26.36 -9.89 10.52
N ARG A 45 27.11 -10.24 11.57
CA ARG A 45 27.33 -11.63 12.02
C ARG A 45 26.25 -12.16 12.96
N GLY A 46 25.27 -11.34 13.34
CA GLY A 46 24.15 -11.74 14.18
C GLY A 46 23.21 -12.67 13.41
N ASN A 47 23.55 -13.95 13.38
CA ASN A 47 22.69 -15.07 12.96
C ASN A 47 21.91 -14.86 11.65
N SER A 48 22.59 -14.41 10.59
CA SER A 48 22.05 -14.70 9.26
C SER A 48 22.14 -16.21 9.04
N ILE A 49 20.99 -16.90 9.02
CA ILE A 49 20.89 -18.30 8.56
C ILE A 49 21.48 -18.45 7.14
N TRP A 50 21.61 -17.34 6.41
CA TRP A 50 22.16 -17.20 5.07
C TRP A 50 23.69 -17.05 5.06
N ARG A 51 24.43 -18.06 5.52
CA ARG A 51 25.91 -18.01 5.63
C ARG A 51 26.68 -17.83 4.32
N LYS A 52 26.05 -18.11 3.18
CA LYS A 52 26.66 -17.97 1.84
C LYS A 52 26.55 -16.55 1.27
N TRP A 53 25.84 -15.68 1.97
CA TRP A 53 25.53 -14.33 1.54
C TRP A 53 26.42 -13.35 2.28
N ASP A 54 27.08 -12.48 1.52
CA ASP A 54 27.82 -11.34 2.03
C ASP A 54 27.12 -10.04 1.62
N GLY A 55 27.58 -8.92 2.18
CA GLY A 55 26.94 -7.62 1.92
C GLY A 55 26.92 -7.21 0.44
N GLN A 56 27.93 -7.59 -0.36
CA GLN A 56 27.96 -7.19 -1.78
C GLN A 56 26.97 -7.99 -2.62
N ARG A 57 26.91 -9.31 -2.42
CA ARG A 57 25.93 -10.19 -3.07
C ARG A 57 24.50 -9.81 -2.68
N GLU A 58 24.29 -9.44 -1.42
CA GLU A 58 22.98 -8.98 -0.94
C GLU A 58 22.58 -7.64 -1.55
N ILE A 59 23.48 -6.66 -1.69
CA ILE A 59 23.18 -5.38 -2.33
C ILE A 59 22.72 -5.58 -3.77
N LEU A 60 23.42 -6.42 -4.54
CA LEU A 60 23.01 -6.72 -5.91
C LEU A 60 21.64 -7.40 -5.92
N LEU A 61 21.43 -8.42 -5.09
CA LEU A 61 20.15 -9.13 -5.05
C LEU A 61 18.99 -8.20 -4.68
N LYS A 62 19.19 -7.30 -3.71
CA LYS A 62 18.20 -6.29 -3.32
C LYS A 62 17.85 -5.35 -4.47
N SER A 63 18.84 -4.95 -5.28
CA SER A 63 18.57 -4.12 -6.46
C SER A 63 17.74 -4.83 -7.53
N ALA A 64 17.80 -6.16 -7.60
CA ALA A 64 17.03 -6.96 -8.54
C ALA A 64 15.60 -7.31 -8.05
N MET A 65 15.26 -7.10 -6.77
CA MET A 65 14.05 -7.65 -6.14
C MET A 65 12.74 -7.28 -6.81
N ASN A 66 12.60 -6.04 -7.31
CA ASN A 66 11.36 -5.57 -7.93
C ASN A 66 11.31 -5.82 -9.44
N CYS A 67 12.34 -6.45 -10.00
CA CYS A 67 12.51 -6.66 -11.43
C CYS A 67 12.36 -8.15 -11.76
N TRP A 68 11.75 -8.46 -12.90
CA TRP A 68 11.75 -9.83 -13.38
C TRP A 68 13.07 -10.13 -14.11
N ILE A 69 13.89 -10.97 -13.48
CA ILE A 69 15.19 -11.42 -14.00
C ILE A 69 15.27 -12.93 -13.83
N PRO A 70 15.77 -13.69 -14.83
CA PRO A 70 15.98 -15.11 -14.69
C PRO A 70 16.91 -15.43 -13.50
N VAL A 71 16.46 -16.32 -12.61
CA VAL A 71 17.17 -16.62 -11.36
C VAL A 71 18.51 -17.33 -11.64
N GLU A 72 18.55 -18.14 -12.69
CA GLU A 72 19.75 -18.84 -13.14
C GLU A 72 20.87 -17.85 -13.50
N GLU A 73 20.51 -16.75 -14.15
CA GLU A 73 21.45 -15.72 -14.58
C GLU A 73 21.95 -14.89 -13.39
N LEU A 74 21.04 -14.55 -12.46
CA LEU A 74 21.41 -13.94 -11.19
C LEU A 74 22.39 -14.83 -10.41
N ARG A 75 22.12 -16.14 -10.35
CA ARG A 75 23.00 -17.12 -9.71
C ARG A 75 24.38 -17.13 -10.36
N ASP A 76 24.43 -17.20 -11.69
CA ASP A 76 25.69 -17.29 -12.42
C ASP A 76 26.55 -16.04 -12.22
N PHE A 77 25.93 -14.85 -12.26
CA PHE A 77 26.62 -13.61 -11.94
C PHE A 77 27.11 -13.55 -10.48
N LEU A 78 26.25 -13.90 -9.51
CA LEU A 78 26.61 -13.89 -8.08
C LEU A 78 27.74 -14.87 -7.76
N ASN A 79 27.80 -16.00 -8.48
CA ASN A 79 28.90 -16.96 -8.34
C ASN A 79 30.23 -16.46 -8.94
N GLY A 80 30.19 -15.45 -9.82
CA GLY A 80 31.38 -14.71 -10.25
C GLY A 80 31.96 -13.80 -9.16
N MET A 81 31.17 -13.45 -8.15
CA MET A 81 31.62 -12.65 -7.01
C MET A 81 32.31 -13.52 -5.94
N PRO A 82 33.22 -12.98 -5.11
CA PRO A 82 33.83 -13.72 -4.01
C PRO A 82 32.78 -14.34 -3.08
N GLY A 83 33.03 -15.56 -2.59
CA GLY A 83 32.18 -16.23 -1.60
C GLY A 83 31.83 -17.68 -1.95
N PRO A 84 31.09 -18.40 -1.08
CA PRO A 84 30.69 -19.78 -1.33
C PRO A 84 29.78 -19.91 -2.57
N ALA A 85 29.84 -21.04 -3.27
CA ALA A 85 28.96 -21.28 -4.42
C ALA A 85 27.47 -21.31 -4.01
N LEU A 86 26.67 -20.55 -4.75
CA LEU A 86 25.22 -20.46 -4.63
C LEU A 86 24.55 -21.39 -5.64
N THR A 87 23.55 -22.12 -5.17
CA THR A 87 22.61 -22.86 -6.00
C THR A 87 21.45 -21.96 -6.42
N THR A 88 20.69 -22.37 -7.43
CA THR A 88 19.46 -21.65 -7.83
C THR A 88 18.49 -21.53 -6.65
N THR A 89 18.36 -22.59 -5.83
CA THR A 89 17.54 -22.57 -4.61
C THR A 89 18.03 -21.57 -3.58
N ASP A 90 19.35 -21.43 -3.38
CA ASP A 90 19.89 -20.41 -2.46
C ASP A 90 19.45 -19.00 -2.89
N VAL A 91 19.49 -18.70 -4.20
CA VAL A 91 19.11 -17.40 -4.77
C VAL A 91 17.60 -17.17 -4.70
N SER A 92 16.78 -18.12 -5.18
CA SER A 92 15.32 -18.01 -5.12
C SER A 92 14.81 -17.81 -3.69
N GLN A 93 15.34 -18.57 -2.73
CA GLN A 93 14.89 -18.47 -1.35
C GLN A 93 15.40 -17.20 -0.67
N ARG A 94 16.59 -16.69 -1.06
CA ARG A 94 17.05 -15.40 -0.54
C ARG A 94 16.21 -14.24 -1.05
N LEU A 95 15.81 -14.25 -2.33
CA LEU A 95 14.87 -13.26 -2.88
C LEU A 95 13.56 -13.25 -2.09
N ARG A 96 12.94 -14.42 -1.91
CA ARG A 96 11.72 -14.56 -1.10
C ARG A 96 11.91 -14.09 0.34
N ALA A 97 13.02 -14.43 0.96
CA ALA A 97 13.31 -13.97 2.32
C ALA A 97 13.40 -12.43 2.40
N PHE A 98 13.90 -11.74 1.36
CA PHE A 98 13.89 -10.28 1.36
C PHE A 98 12.50 -9.68 1.11
N GLU A 99 11.68 -10.31 0.27
CA GLU A 99 10.28 -9.95 0.08
C GLU A 99 9.50 -10.00 1.41
N ASP A 100 9.75 -11.03 2.22
CA ASP A 100 9.13 -11.20 3.54
C ASP A 100 9.66 -10.24 4.62
N GLU A 101 10.94 -9.84 4.53
CA GLU A 101 11.63 -9.09 5.60
C GLU A 101 11.48 -7.57 5.53
N ASP A 102 11.49 -6.98 4.33
CA ASP A 102 11.78 -5.55 4.15
C ASP A 102 10.60 -4.70 3.60
N TYR A 103 9.34 -5.18 3.67
CA TYR A 103 8.17 -4.50 3.09
C TYR A 103 8.33 -4.10 1.61
N TYR A 104 9.20 -4.78 0.86
CA TYR A 104 9.29 -4.56 -0.57
C TYR A 104 8.04 -5.10 -1.28
N SER A 105 7.65 -4.45 -2.36
CA SER A 105 6.59 -4.96 -3.22
C SER A 105 7.12 -6.12 -4.02
N TYR A 106 6.33 -7.18 -4.14
CA TYR A 106 6.57 -8.24 -5.12
C TYR A 106 6.63 -7.63 -6.53
N PRO A 107 7.46 -8.18 -7.43
CA PRO A 107 7.37 -7.90 -8.86
C PRO A 107 5.94 -8.12 -9.33
N LYS A 108 5.37 -7.13 -10.02
CA LYS A 108 4.03 -7.25 -10.61
C LYS A 108 4.07 -8.18 -11.81
N ASP A 109 3.20 -9.19 -11.83
CA ASP A 109 3.12 -10.16 -12.92
C ASP A 109 2.90 -9.47 -14.28
N GLU A 110 2.16 -8.36 -14.32
CA GLU A 110 1.89 -7.60 -15.55
C GLU A 110 3.16 -7.00 -16.19
N LEU A 111 4.24 -6.87 -15.42
CA LEU A 111 5.51 -6.29 -15.89
C LEU A 111 6.52 -7.35 -16.31
N GLN A 112 6.21 -8.64 -16.15
CA GLN A 112 7.13 -9.74 -16.41
C GLN A 112 7.63 -9.75 -17.84
N GLU A 113 6.72 -9.71 -18.82
CA GLU A 113 7.07 -9.78 -20.25
C GLU A 113 8.00 -8.63 -20.66
N GLY A 114 7.69 -7.39 -20.24
CA GLY A 114 8.49 -6.23 -20.57
C GLY A 114 9.89 -6.25 -19.93
N CYS A 115 9.98 -6.70 -18.68
CA CYS A 115 11.26 -6.87 -18.01
C CYS A 115 12.12 -7.94 -18.70
N LEU A 116 11.55 -9.10 -19.03
CA LEU A 116 12.28 -10.17 -19.71
C LEU A 116 12.73 -9.74 -21.11
N ALA A 117 11.91 -8.98 -21.85
CA ALA A 117 12.29 -8.46 -23.17
C ALA A 117 13.47 -7.48 -23.09
N ILE A 118 13.48 -6.57 -22.10
CA ILE A 118 14.62 -5.66 -21.87
C ILE A 118 15.85 -6.49 -21.48
N TYR A 119 15.68 -7.44 -20.57
CA TYR A 119 16.76 -8.30 -20.10
C TYR A 119 17.43 -9.06 -21.25
N GLU A 120 16.65 -9.76 -22.07
CA GLU A 120 17.17 -10.56 -23.20
C GLU A 120 17.90 -9.68 -24.23
N LYS A 121 17.34 -8.50 -24.53
CA LYS A 121 17.95 -7.54 -25.45
C LYS A 121 19.31 -7.06 -24.94
N GLU A 122 19.35 -6.54 -23.71
CA GLU A 122 20.58 -5.97 -23.13
C GLU A 122 21.65 -7.05 -22.90
N LYS A 123 21.23 -8.28 -22.55
CA LYS A 123 22.13 -9.42 -22.46
C LYS A 123 22.77 -9.75 -23.80
N ALA A 124 21.99 -9.72 -24.89
CA ALA A 124 22.51 -9.97 -26.23
C ALA A 124 23.51 -8.90 -26.69
N GLU A 125 23.36 -7.66 -26.20
CA GLU A 125 24.29 -6.55 -26.45
C GLU A 125 25.55 -6.63 -25.57
N GLY A 126 25.61 -7.56 -24.61
CA GLY A 126 26.74 -7.74 -23.70
C GLY A 126 26.77 -6.74 -22.54
N THR A 127 25.63 -6.12 -22.22
CA THR A 127 25.50 -5.21 -21.09
C THR A 127 25.69 -5.95 -19.77
N GLU A 128 26.46 -5.36 -18.85
CA GLU A 128 26.71 -5.93 -17.52
C GLU A 128 25.44 -6.01 -16.67
N LEU A 129 25.24 -7.11 -15.94
CA LEU A 129 24.01 -7.37 -15.18
C LEU A 129 23.60 -6.23 -14.22
N PRO A 130 24.51 -5.58 -13.46
CA PRO A 130 24.14 -4.43 -12.62
C PRO A 130 23.55 -3.26 -13.41
N ALA A 131 24.02 -3.04 -14.64
CA ALA A 131 23.46 -2.00 -15.51
C ALA A 131 22.09 -2.40 -16.07
N ILE A 132 21.91 -3.67 -16.44
CA ILE A 132 20.59 -4.21 -16.83
C ILE A 132 19.60 -4.05 -15.68
N ILE A 133 19.97 -4.40 -14.44
CA ILE A 133 19.13 -4.22 -13.25
C ILE A 133 18.72 -2.74 -13.10
N GLY A 134 19.65 -1.80 -13.29
CA GLY A 134 19.34 -0.37 -13.29
C GLY A 134 18.25 0.01 -14.31
N LEU A 135 18.41 -0.44 -15.56
CA LEU A 135 17.43 -0.20 -16.62
C LEU A 135 16.05 -0.81 -16.33
N LEU A 136 16.04 -2.03 -15.77
CA LEU A 136 14.80 -2.70 -15.40
C LEU A 136 14.06 -1.96 -14.28
N ARG A 137 14.79 -1.43 -13.29
CA ARG A 137 14.19 -0.60 -12.24
C ARG A 137 13.54 0.66 -12.80
N ASP A 138 14.22 1.37 -13.69
CA ASP A 138 13.67 2.57 -14.35
C ASP A 138 12.45 2.24 -15.23
N TYR A 139 12.40 1.04 -15.80
CA TYR A 139 11.24 0.54 -16.53
C TYR A 139 10.07 0.25 -15.59
N VAL A 140 10.31 -0.53 -14.52
CA VAL A 140 9.28 -0.90 -13.53
C VAL A 140 8.69 0.36 -12.89
N GLU A 141 9.52 1.30 -12.41
CA GLU A 141 9.03 2.52 -11.76
C GLU A 141 8.11 3.35 -12.68
N ARG A 142 8.43 3.46 -13.97
CA ARG A 142 7.59 4.17 -14.96
C ARG A 142 6.27 3.45 -15.24
N GLU A 143 6.33 2.14 -15.44
CA GLU A 143 5.15 1.34 -15.78
C GLU A 143 4.20 1.19 -14.60
N GLU A 144 4.71 1.10 -13.37
CA GLU A 144 3.90 1.11 -12.17
C GLU A 144 3.12 2.41 -12.01
N GLU A 145 3.75 3.55 -12.26
CA GLU A 145 3.06 4.84 -12.21
C GLU A 145 1.99 4.94 -13.31
N ARG A 146 2.28 4.44 -14.52
CA ARG A 146 1.28 4.36 -15.60
C ARG A 146 0.06 3.54 -15.19
N LEU A 147 0.28 2.34 -14.64
CA LEU A 147 -0.80 1.47 -14.16
C LEU A 147 -1.59 2.11 -13.03
N ARG A 148 -0.91 2.82 -12.11
CA ARG A 148 -1.56 3.52 -11.01
C ARG A 148 -2.50 4.62 -11.52
N VAL A 149 -2.04 5.42 -12.48
CA VAL A 149 -2.86 6.48 -13.10
C VAL A 149 -4.06 5.88 -13.82
N GLU A 150 -3.86 4.84 -14.65
CA GLU A 150 -4.93 4.17 -15.38
C GLU A 150 -5.99 3.58 -14.43
N GLN A 151 -5.55 2.89 -13.37
CA GLN A 151 -6.44 2.38 -12.34
C GLN A 151 -7.20 3.51 -11.66
N HIS A 152 -6.53 4.60 -11.27
CA HIS A 152 -7.18 5.74 -10.63
C HIS A 152 -8.27 6.36 -11.51
N GLU A 153 -7.97 6.55 -12.81
CA GLU A 153 -8.95 7.04 -13.77
C GLU A 153 -10.13 6.08 -13.92
N ARG A 154 -9.87 4.77 -14.06
CA ARG A 154 -10.91 3.75 -14.18
C ARG A 154 -11.81 3.72 -12.96
N TYR A 155 -11.23 3.74 -11.75
CA TYR A 155 -12.00 3.85 -10.51
C TYR A 155 -12.77 5.17 -10.41
N GLY A 156 -12.22 6.26 -10.92
CA GLY A 156 -12.91 7.55 -11.03
C GLY A 156 -14.14 7.47 -11.92
N ARG A 157 -13.99 6.93 -13.13
CA ARG A 157 -15.08 6.74 -14.11
C ARG A 157 -16.18 5.83 -13.57
N LEU A 158 -15.81 4.67 -13.02
CA LEU A 158 -16.78 3.74 -12.42
C LEU A 158 -17.57 4.38 -11.28
N ARG A 159 -16.91 5.15 -10.40
CA ARG A 159 -17.60 5.88 -9.32
C ARG A 159 -18.55 6.95 -9.85
N GLU A 160 -18.17 7.64 -10.91
CA GLU A 160 -18.99 8.65 -11.55
C GLU A 160 -20.21 8.03 -12.24
N GLU A 161 -20.02 6.95 -12.99
CA GLU A 161 -21.09 6.16 -13.60
C GLU A 161 -22.06 5.62 -12.56
N ASP A 162 -21.55 5.04 -11.47
CA ASP A 162 -22.36 4.58 -10.33
C ASP A 162 -23.11 5.72 -9.64
N ARG A 163 -22.54 6.94 -9.62
CA ARG A 163 -23.22 8.12 -9.09
C ARG A 163 -24.37 8.51 -10.02
N LEU A 164 -24.10 8.68 -11.30
CA LEU A 164 -25.08 9.03 -12.32
C LEU A 164 -26.22 8.00 -12.39
N ALA A 165 -25.92 6.70 -12.33
CA ALA A 165 -26.92 5.64 -12.33
C ALA A 165 -27.84 5.71 -11.10
N ARG A 166 -27.30 6.05 -9.92
CA ARG A 166 -28.10 6.26 -8.70
C ARG A 166 -28.95 7.52 -8.79
N GLU A 167 -28.40 8.62 -9.30
CA GLU A 167 -29.13 9.86 -9.54
C GLU A 167 -30.31 9.63 -10.51
N GLN A 168 -30.06 8.96 -11.63
CA GLN A 168 -31.09 8.60 -12.61
C GLN A 168 -32.17 7.70 -12.01
N ARG A 169 -31.82 6.71 -11.18
CA ARG A 169 -32.79 5.85 -10.48
C ARG A 169 -33.72 6.64 -9.56
N LEU A 170 -33.19 7.63 -8.84
CA LEU A 170 -33.98 8.52 -8.00
C LEU A 170 -34.93 9.40 -8.84
N LEU A 171 -34.42 9.99 -9.92
CA LEU A 171 -35.19 10.86 -10.81
C LEU A 171 -36.28 10.10 -11.59
N SER A 172 -36.03 8.84 -11.95
CA SER A 172 -37.02 7.97 -12.59
C SER A 172 -38.14 7.52 -11.63
N GLY A 173 -38.02 7.85 -10.35
CA GLY A 173 -38.99 7.46 -9.32
C GLY A 173 -38.94 5.99 -8.91
N ALA A 174 -37.83 5.30 -9.19
CA ALA A 174 -37.60 3.97 -8.66
C ALA A 174 -37.09 4.04 -7.21
N ASP A 175 -37.37 3.01 -6.42
CA ASP A 175 -36.84 2.92 -5.07
C ASP A 175 -35.30 2.86 -5.09
N CYS A 176 -34.68 3.62 -4.19
CA CYS A 176 -33.24 3.77 -4.14
C CYS A 176 -32.74 4.01 -2.71
N LYS A 177 -31.51 3.56 -2.44
CA LYS A 177 -30.77 3.89 -1.22
C LYS A 177 -30.36 5.37 -1.25
N TRP A 178 -29.77 5.84 -0.14
CA TRP A 178 -29.23 7.18 0.00
C TRP A 178 -28.34 7.58 -1.19
N THR A 179 -28.80 8.60 -1.91
CA THR A 179 -28.21 9.13 -3.14
C THR A 179 -28.14 10.65 -3.03
N GLN A 180 -27.04 11.23 -3.48
CA GLN A 180 -26.83 12.68 -3.51
C GLN A 180 -27.06 13.16 -4.95
N LEU A 181 -27.86 14.20 -5.15
CA LEU A 181 -28.09 14.78 -6.48
C LEU A 181 -27.10 15.90 -6.76
N ALA A 182 -26.39 15.87 -7.89
CA ALA A 182 -25.54 16.97 -8.37
C ALA A 182 -24.61 17.61 -7.31
N LYS A 183 -24.10 16.80 -6.36
CA LYS A 183 -23.29 17.24 -5.20
C LYS A 183 -23.99 18.17 -4.19
N SER A 184 -25.33 18.26 -4.23
CA SER A 184 -26.15 18.94 -3.22
C SER A 184 -25.81 18.47 -1.81
N PRO A 185 -25.79 19.33 -0.77
CA PRO A 185 -25.53 18.88 0.60
C PRO A 185 -26.61 17.92 1.13
N HIS A 186 -27.73 17.80 0.42
CA HIS A 186 -28.85 16.93 0.75
C HIS A 186 -28.67 15.50 0.24
N TRP A 187 -29.15 14.54 1.03
CA TRP A 187 -29.23 13.13 0.63
C TRP A 187 -30.67 12.71 0.45
N TYR A 188 -30.93 11.92 -0.58
CA TYR A 188 -32.25 11.49 -0.97
C TYR A 188 -32.37 9.96 -0.91
N SER A 189 -33.50 9.44 -0.46
CA SER A 189 -33.80 8.00 -0.50
C SER A 189 -35.24 7.82 -0.90
N ARG A 190 -35.52 6.78 -1.68
CA ARG A 190 -36.89 6.41 -2.05
C ARG A 190 -37.17 4.98 -1.63
N VAL A 191 -38.22 4.77 -0.85
CA VAL A 191 -38.60 3.46 -0.32
C VAL A 191 -40.11 3.35 -0.37
N ASN A 192 -40.62 2.26 -0.95
CA ASN A 192 -42.04 2.01 -1.14
C ASN A 192 -42.76 3.17 -1.86
N GLY A 193 -42.11 3.73 -2.90
CA GLY A 193 -42.65 4.87 -3.66
C GLY A 193 -42.61 6.21 -2.94
N ARG A 194 -42.08 6.28 -1.71
CA ARG A 194 -41.97 7.49 -0.89
C ARG A 194 -40.54 8.04 -0.91
N THR A 195 -40.39 9.30 -1.30
CA THR A 195 -39.14 10.07 -1.29
C THR A 195 -38.89 10.77 0.04
N TYR A 196 -37.67 10.64 0.54
CA TYR A 196 -37.18 11.25 1.78
C TYR A 196 -35.93 12.05 1.50
N ARG A 197 -35.77 13.19 2.19
CA ARG A 197 -34.57 14.04 2.12
C ARG A 197 -33.95 14.20 3.50
N LEU A 198 -32.64 14.03 3.54
CA LEU A 198 -31.78 14.37 4.66
C LEU A 198 -31.06 15.68 4.38
N THR A 199 -31.23 16.61 5.30
CA THR A 199 -30.56 17.92 5.28
C THR A 199 -29.59 18.02 6.44
N PRO A 200 -28.31 18.34 6.21
CA PRO A 200 -27.37 18.58 7.29
C PRO A 200 -27.75 19.86 8.04
N THR A 201 -27.54 19.85 9.35
CA THR A 201 -27.73 21.00 10.24
C THR A 201 -26.38 21.49 10.78
N ASN A 202 -26.33 22.72 11.27
CA ASN A 202 -25.11 23.32 11.84
C ASN A 202 -24.55 22.52 13.03
N ASP A 203 -25.41 21.77 13.75
CA ASP A 203 -25.03 20.92 14.89
C ASP A 203 -24.41 19.57 14.47
N LYS A 204 -24.06 19.38 13.20
CA LYS A 204 -23.62 18.10 12.61
C LYS A 204 -24.66 16.97 12.73
N MET A 205 -25.93 17.32 12.93
CA MET A 205 -27.08 16.41 12.90
C MET A 205 -27.81 16.48 11.57
N TRP A 206 -28.72 15.54 11.34
CA TRP A 206 -29.49 15.41 10.10
C TRP A 206 -30.99 15.60 10.36
N ASN A 207 -31.62 16.51 9.62
CA ASN A 207 -33.08 16.64 9.58
C ASN A 207 -33.64 15.77 8.46
N LEU A 208 -34.58 14.89 8.79
CA LEU A 208 -35.31 14.06 7.84
C LEU A 208 -36.62 14.72 7.45
N TYR A 209 -36.82 14.91 6.14
CA TYR A 209 -38.04 15.42 5.56
C TYR A 209 -38.68 14.37 4.64
N ARG A 210 -40.01 14.30 4.65
CA ARG A 210 -40.78 13.67 3.57
C ARG A 210 -41.06 14.70 2.49
N ILE A 211 -40.77 14.36 1.24
CA ILE A 211 -40.95 15.24 0.08
C ILE A 211 -41.62 14.48 -1.07
N ASN A 212 -42.30 15.17 -1.96
CA ASN A 212 -42.96 14.59 -3.13
C ASN A 212 -42.03 14.51 -4.34
N SER A 213 -41.16 15.50 -4.52
CA SER A 213 -40.19 15.59 -5.61
C SER A 213 -38.79 15.84 -5.07
N PRO A 214 -37.73 15.25 -5.66
CA PRO A 214 -36.35 15.48 -5.24
C PRO A 214 -35.81 16.84 -5.72
N LEU A 215 -36.49 17.92 -5.34
CA LEU A 215 -36.10 19.31 -5.60
C LEU A 215 -35.59 19.95 -4.31
N ASP A 216 -34.46 20.66 -4.39
CA ASP A 216 -33.82 21.28 -3.23
C ASP A 216 -34.71 22.35 -2.56
N ASN A 217 -35.61 22.99 -3.31
CA ASN A 217 -36.52 24.02 -2.80
C ASN A 217 -37.80 23.48 -2.12
N GLU A 218 -38.05 22.17 -2.15
CA GLU A 218 -39.25 21.61 -1.54
C GLU A 218 -39.10 21.62 -0.01
N LYS A 219 -40.05 22.21 0.72
CA LYS A 219 -39.97 22.28 2.20
C LYS A 219 -40.20 20.91 2.84
N GLY A 220 -41.12 20.13 2.29
CA GLY A 220 -41.50 18.82 2.82
C GLY A 220 -42.07 18.87 4.24
N ALA A 221 -42.45 17.71 4.77
CA ALA A 221 -42.84 17.55 6.17
C ALA A 221 -41.66 17.05 6.99
N LEU A 222 -41.33 17.75 8.09
CA LEU A 222 -40.26 17.32 8.99
C LEU A 222 -40.70 16.08 9.76
N VAL A 223 -39.96 14.98 9.59
CA VAL A 223 -40.18 13.72 10.28
C VAL A 223 -39.43 13.69 11.61
N GLY A 224 -38.18 14.20 11.64
CA GLY A 224 -37.37 14.21 12.84
C GLY A 224 -35.92 14.63 12.62
N LYS A 225 -35.17 14.73 13.72
CA LYS A 225 -33.74 15.05 13.76
C LYS A 225 -32.95 13.84 14.27
N TYR A 226 -31.87 13.48 13.59
CA TYR A 226 -31.10 12.27 13.83
C TYR A 226 -29.60 12.55 13.86
N GLN A 227 -28.84 11.72 14.59
CA GLN A 227 -27.40 11.90 14.70
C GLN A 227 -26.67 11.20 13.55
N ARG A 228 -27.11 10.00 13.15
CA ARG A 228 -26.46 9.20 12.11
C ARG A 228 -27.42 8.79 11.01
N ARG A 229 -26.95 8.74 9.76
CA ARG A 229 -27.72 8.22 8.61
C ARG A 229 -28.26 6.80 8.83
N GLY A 230 -27.53 5.97 9.58
CA GLY A 230 -27.97 4.61 9.90
C GLY A 230 -29.25 4.54 10.74
N GLU A 231 -29.48 5.51 11.62
CA GLU A 231 -30.72 5.63 12.42
C GLU A 231 -31.90 5.97 11.50
N VAL A 232 -31.69 6.92 10.60
CA VAL A 232 -32.67 7.36 9.60
C VAL A 232 -33.10 6.20 8.70
N THR A 233 -32.15 5.37 8.24
CA THR A 233 -32.45 4.18 7.42
C THR A 233 -33.41 3.22 8.12
N LYS A 234 -33.23 3.00 9.44
CA LYS A 234 -34.12 2.13 10.23
C LYS A 234 -35.53 2.72 10.34
N VAL A 235 -35.61 4.04 10.57
CA VAL A 235 -36.89 4.75 10.66
C VAL A 235 -37.66 4.70 9.33
N ILE A 236 -36.99 4.98 8.21
CA ILE A 236 -37.61 4.93 6.88
C ILE A 236 -38.08 3.51 6.54
N ALA A 237 -37.29 2.49 6.88
CA ALA A 237 -37.66 1.09 6.63
C ALA A 237 -38.98 0.69 7.31
N GLN A 238 -39.34 1.32 8.44
CA GLN A 238 -40.62 1.10 9.11
C GLN A 238 -41.70 2.08 8.61
N MET A 239 -41.40 3.37 8.57
CA MET A 239 -42.36 4.42 8.20
C MET A 239 -42.85 4.33 6.76
N ALA A 240 -42.03 3.82 5.83
CA ALA A 240 -42.41 3.70 4.42
C ALA A 240 -43.60 2.76 4.18
N TYR A 241 -43.86 1.83 5.11
CA TYR A 241 -44.95 0.85 5.01
C TYR A 241 -46.14 1.15 5.92
N GLN A 242 -46.03 2.17 6.78
CA GLN A 242 -47.14 2.60 7.65
C GLN A 242 -48.06 3.61 6.93
N PRO A 243 -49.34 3.70 7.32
CA PRO A 243 -50.24 4.75 6.84
C PRO A 243 -49.60 6.13 7.06
N GLU A 244 -49.74 7.05 6.10
CA GLU A 244 -49.16 8.38 6.28
C GLU A 244 -49.79 9.05 7.51
N PRO A 245 -48.96 9.61 8.42
CA PRO A 245 -49.49 10.44 9.49
C PRO A 245 -50.23 11.62 8.85
N LYS A 246 -51.40 11.97 9.37
CA LYS A 246 -52.05 13.23 9.00
C LYS A 246 -51.20 14.37 9.59
N TRP A 247 -50.34 14.97 8.77
CA TRP A 247 -49.59 16.18 9.08
C TRP A 247 -50.46 17.42 8.89
#